data_AF-A0A1G9B8K1-F1
#
_entry.id   AF-A0A1G9B8K1-F1
#
_cell.length_a   1.000
_cell.length_b   1.000
_cell.length_c   1.000
_cell.angle_alpha   90.00
_cell.angle_beta   90.00
_cell.angle_gamma   90.00
#
_symmetry.space_group_name_H-M   'P 1'
#
loop_
_entity.id
_entity.type
_entity.pdbx_description
1 polymer ?
#
loop_
_entity_poly.entity_id
_entity_poly.type
_entity_poly.pdbx_seq_one_letter_code
_entity_poly.pdbx_strand_id
1 'polypeptide(L)'
;MACRGTVANVGNSRGMVHSEQVGRAPKDRGRFSTCILSDGKERFMSDREAYEQKLQAKLDEWQAEIDKLRARAKGAEADARIDREKEAARLEARREEVRQKLQEMREASDDAWEDVKAGAERAWDSLSESFEKARSRFK
;
A
#
# COMPACT_ATOMS: atom_id res chain seq x y z
N MET A 1 37.42 -6.21 42.99
CA MET A 1 38.85 -6.14 42.59
C MET A 1 38.92 -6.39 41.10
N ALA A 2 39.51 -5.43 40.38
CA ALA A 2 39.68 -5.47 38.94
C ALA A 2 40.85 -6.37 38.56
N CYS A 3 40.70 -7.14 37.47
CA CYS A 3 41.82 -7.55 36.63
C CYS A 3 41.44 -7.25 35.18
N ARG A 4 42.05 -6.18 34.64
CA ARG A 4 42.22 -5.92 33.21
C ARG A 4 43.40 -6.75 32.69
N GLY A 5 43.41 -7.05 31.39
CA GLY A 5 44.60 -7.53 30.66
C GLY A 5 44.19 -8.38 29.44
N THR A 6 43.85 -7.81 28.28
CA THR A 6 44.73 -7.29 27.20
C THR A 6 45.17 -8.37 26.19
N VAL A 7 44.56 -8.27 24.99
CA VAL A 7 45.11 -8.37 23.61
C VAL A 7 46.14 -9.45 23.26
N ALA A 8 45.77 -10.25 22.25
CA ALA A 8 46.54 -10.66 21.06
C ALA A 8 45.69 -11.69 20.27
N ASN A 9 45.72 -11.91 18.97
CA ASN A 9 46.25 -11.23 17.78
C ASN A 9 45.72 -12.10 16.59
N VAL A 10 45.31 -11.45 15.51
CA VAL A 10 45.27 -11.85 14.09
C VAL A 10 45.28 -13.34 13.67
N GLY A 11 44.42 -13.65 12.68
CA GLY A 11 44.75 -14.60 11.60
C GLY A 11 43.65 -15.61 11.30
N ASN A 12 42.67 -15.28 10.44
CA ASN A 12 42.62 -15.73 9.04
C ASN A 12 42.84 -17.24 8.85
N SER A 13 41.76 -17.99 8.55
CA SER A 13 41.68 -19.07 7.54
C SER A 13 40.33 -19.80 7.72
N ARG A 14 39.38 -19.79 6.77
CA ARG A 14 39.39 -20.48 5.46
C ARG A 14 39.10 -21.99 5.59
N GLY A 15 38.00 -22.42 5.00
CA GLY A 15 37.69 -23.82 4.67
C GLY A 15 36.86 -24.55 5.72
N MET A 16 35.59 -24.88 5.46
CA MET A 16 35.13 -26.00 4.62
C MET A 16 35.56 -27.40 5.12
N VAL A 17 34.51 -28.11 5.58
CA VAL A 17 34.11 -29.51 5.32
C VAL A 17 34.81 -30.70 5.98
N HIS A 18 33.93 -31.67 6.31
CA HIS A 18 34.09 -33.05 6.81
C HIS A 18 34.29 -33.16 8.33
N SER A 19 33.61 -34.03 9.08
CA SER A 19 32.98 -35.34 8.81
C SER A 19 32.00 -35.67 9.97
N GLU A 20 31.40 -36.87 9.89
CA GLU A 20 30.55 -37.59 10.85
C GLU A 20 29.03 -37.34 10.73
N GLN A 21 28.28 -38.09 9.90
CA GLN A 21 27.94 -39.53 9.93
C GLN A 21 26.70 -39.91 10.79
N VAL A 22 25.66 -40.28 10.04
CA VAL A 22 24.75 -41.43 10.21
C VAL A 22 23.55 -41.29 11.16
N GLY A 23 22.35 -41.39 10.58
CA GLY A 23 21.09 -41.55 11.31
C GLY A 23 19.87 -41.85 10.42
N ARG A 24 19.81 -43.08 9.91
CA ARG A 24 18.63 -43.91 9.52
C ARG A 24 17.36 -43.25 8.96
N ALA A 25 17.01 -43.67 7.75
CA ALA A 25 15.65 -43.60 7.20
C ALA A 25 14.68 -44.54 7.94
N PRO A 26 13.39 -44.18 8.01
CA PRO A 26 12.31 -45.15 7.87
C PRO A 26 11.50 -44.89 6.59
N LYS A 27 11.26 -46.00 5.87
CA LYS A 27 10.37 -46.11 4.72
C LYS A 27 8.98 -46.38 5.26
N ASP A 28 8.13 -45.36 5.35
CA ASP A 28 6.69 -45.61 5.52
C ASP A 28 5.85 -44.80 4.55
N ARG A 29 4.89 -45.54 4.03
CA ARG A 29 4.18 -45.37 2.79
C ARG A 29 2.77 -44.93 3.17
N GLY A 30 2.35 -43.76 2.70
CA GLY A 30 0.94 -43.41 2.68
C GLY A 30 0.63 -42.02 3.21
N ARG A 31 -0.09 -41.27 2.37
CA ARG A 31 -0.70 -39.96 2.62
C ARG A 31 0.20 -38.75 2.33
N PHE A 32 0.79 -38.74 1.14
CA PHE A 32 0.81 -37.53 0.30
C PHE A 32 -0.65 -37.15 0.00
N SER A 33 -1.34 -36.52 0.93
CA SER A 33 -2.67 -35.95 0.69
C SER A 33 -3.07 -35.03 1.83
N THR A 34 -2.35 -33.93 1.99
CA THR A 34 -3.03 -32.68 2.31
C THR A 34 -2.53 -31.72 1.27
N CYS A 35 -3.31 -31.66 0.19
CA CYS A 35 -3.17 -30.66 -0.84
C CYS A 35 -2.96 -29.33 -0.14
N ILE A 36 -1.85 -28.68 -0.47
CA ILE A 36 -1.73 -27.24 -0.41
C ILE A 36 -2.91 -26.73 -1.25
N LEU A 37 -4.05 -26.50 -0.61
CA LEU A 37 -5.03 -25.54 -1.08
C LEU A 37 -4.40 -24.17 -0.77
N SER A 38 -3.28 -23.88 -1.44
CA SER A 38 -3.07 -22.54 -1.95
C SER A 38 -4.24 -22.37 -2.89
N ASP A 39 -5.32 -21.84 -2.34
CA ASP A 39 -6.52 -21.43 -3.05
C ASP A 39 -6.01 -20.58 -4.20
N GLY A 40 -5.85 -21.25 -5.35
CA GLY A 40 -5.47 -20.67 -6.60
C GLY A 40 -6.66 -19.82 -6.98
N LYS A 41 -6.70 -18.62 -6.41
CA LYS A 41 -7.54 -17.54 -6.87
C LYS A 41 -6.97 -17.11 -8.22
N GLU A 42 -7.06 -18.00 -9.21
CA GLU A 42 -7.18 -17.61 -10.62
C GLU A 42 -8.47 -16.82 -10.71
N ARG A 43 -8.36 -15.57 -10.28
CA ARG A 43 -9.36 -14.54 -10.41
C ARG A 43 -9.43 -14.27 -11.89
N PHE A 44 -10.45 -14.83 -12.55
CA PHE A 44 -11.14 -14.07 -13.57
C PHE A 44 -11.50 -12.75 -12.88
N MET A 45 -10.67 -11.71 -13.07
CA MET A 45 -10.98 -10.39 -12.52
C MET A 45 -12.27 -9.97 -13.19
N SER A 46 -13.34 -9.92 -12.41
CA SER A 46 -14.57 -9.31 -12.89
C SER A 46 -14.27 -7.86 -13.27
N ASP A 47 -14.97 -7.32 -14.27
CA ASP A 47 -14.85 -5.91 -14.66
C ASP A 47 -15.02 -4.97 -13.45
N ARG A 48 -15.82 -5.42 -12.48
CA ARG A 48 -15.98 -4.80 -11.15
C ARG A 48 -14.66 -4.72 -10.38
N GLU A 49 -14.00 -5.86 -10.16
CA GLU A 49 -12.73 -5.90 -9.42
C GLU A 49 -11.63 -5.10 -10.12
N ALA A 50 -11.61 -5.11 -11.45
CA ALA A 50 -10.67 -4.30 -12.24
C ALA A 50 -10.93 -2.80 -12.05
N TYR A 51 -12.20 -2.38 -12.06
CA TYR A 51 -12.59 -1.00 -11.81
C TYR A 51 -12.24 -0.56 -10.38
N GLU A 52 -12.51 -1.40 -9.38
CA GLU A 52 -12.17 -1.13 -7.98
C GLU A 52 -10.67 -0.95 -7.79
N GLN A 53 -9.85 -1.84 -8.37
CA GLN A 53 -8.39 -1.73 -8.29
C GLN A 53 -7.88 -0.46 -8.97
N LYS A 54 -8.44 -0.09 -10.12
CA LYS A 54 -8.09 1.15 -10.82
C LYS A 54 -8.41 2.38 -9.96
N LEU A 55 -9.58 2.41 -9.31
CA LEU A 55 -9.94 3.51 -8.42
C LEU A 55 -9.05 3.55 -7.18
N GLN A 56 -8.77 2.39 -6.57
CA GLN A 56 -7.89 2.29 -5.42
C GLN A 56 -6.48 2.82 -5.76
N ALA A 57 -5.91 2.39 -6.87
CA ALA A 57 -4.59 2.86 -7.32
C ALA A 57 -4.55 4.37 -7.53
N LYS A 58 -5.62 4.95 -8.10
CA LYS A 58 -5.70 6.40 -8.25
C LYS A 58 -5.87 7.14 -6.91
N LEU A 59 -6.60 6.57 -5.94
CA LEU A 59 -6.72 7.15 -4.60
C LEU A 59 -5.36 7.19 -3.89
N ASP A 60 -4.56 6.14 -4.07
CA ASP A 60 -3.20 6.07 -3.54
C ASP A 60 -2.27 7.08 -4.22
N GLU A 61 -2.37 7.25 -5.55
CA GLU A 61 -1.66 8.29 -6.29
C GLU A 61 -1.99 9.70 -5.76
N TRP A 62 -3.27 9.99 -5.57
CA TRP A 62 -3.72 11.26 -5.03
C TRP A 62 -3.26 11.48 -3.59
N GLN A 63 -3.19 10.43 -2.79
CA GLN A 63 -2.64 10.55 -1.44
C GLN A 63 -1.18 10.98 -1.46
N ALA A 64 -0.37 10.35 -2.31
CA ALA A 64 1.03 10.71 -2.46
C ALA A 64 1.21 12.17 -2.92
N GLU A 65 0.36 12.64 -3.84
CA GLU A 65 0.41 14.03 -4.30
C GLU A 65 -0.08 15.02 -3.23
N ILE A 66 -1.14 14.71 -2.46
CA ILE A 66 -1.57 15.54 -1.33
C ILE A 66 -0.45 15.64 -0.28
N ASP A 67 0.24 14.55 0.02
CA ASP A 67 1.36 14.53 0.95
C ASP A 67 2.53 15.39 0.46
N LYS A 68 2.82 15.37 -0.85
CA LYS A 68 3.82 16.24 -1.47
C LYS A 68 3.42 17.72 -1.40
N LEU A 69 2.13 18.05 -1.61
CA LEU A 69 1.62 19.41 -1.43
C LEU A 69 1.74 19.87 0.02
N ARG A 70 1.42 18.99 0.99
CA ARG A 70 1.62 19.25 2.42
C ARG A 70 3.08 19.47 2.78
N ALA A 71 3.99 18.66 2.26
CA ALA A 71 5.42 18.83 2.49
C ALA A 71 5.92 20.19 1.96
N ARG A 72 5.46 20.60 0.78
CA ARG A 72 5.74 21.94 0.24
C ARG A 72 5.14 23.07 1.07
N ALA A 73 3.93 22.88 1.60
CA ALA A 73 3.26 23.84 2.46
C ALA A 73 4.05 24.11 3.76
N LYS A 74 4.66 23.07 4.34
CA LYS A 74 5.49 23.20 5.57
C LYS A 74 6.74 24.07 5.38
N GLY A 75 7.25 24.15 4.15
CA GLY A 75 8.41 24.99 3.81
C GLY A 75 8.05 26.43 3.39
N ALA A 76 6.76 26.77 3.32
CA ALA A 76 6.30 28.11 2.95
C ALA A 76 6.21 29.05 4.17
N GLU A 77 6.07 30.36 3.91
CA GLU A 77 5.83 31.36 4.96
C GLU A 77 4.58 31.06 5.79
N ALA A 78 4.50 31.58 7.02
CA ALA A 78 3.46 31.23 7.98
C ALA A 78 2.03 31.42 7.45
N ASP A 79 1.75 32.54 6.78
CA ASP A 79 0.44 32.81 6.18
C ASP A 79 0.14 31.88 5.00
N ALA A 80 1.10 31.73 4.08
CA ALA A 80 0.97 30.83 2.94
C ALA A 80 0.80 29.36 3.39
N ARG A 81 1.46 28.96 4.48
CA ARG A 81 1.34 27.62 5.06
C ARG A 81 -0.09 27.35 5.53
N ILE A 82 -0.75 28.29 6.21
CA ILE A 82 -2.12 28.12 6.70
C ILE A 82 -3.08 27.88 5.54
N ASP A 83 -3.00 28.69 4.48
CA ASP A 83 -3.89 28.54 3.32
C ASP A 83 -3.63 27.23 2.55
N ARG A 84 -2.35 26.84 2.45
CA ARG A 84 -1.94 25.59 1.79
C ARG A 84 -2.34 24.36 2.59
N GLU A 85 -2.26 24.40 3.92
CA GLU A 85 -2.73 23.34 4.81
C GLU A 85 -4.26 23.17 4.74
N LYS A 86 -5.02 24.28 4.67
CA LYS A 86 -6.48 24.24 4.46
C LYS A 86 -6.85 23.57 3.14
N GLU A 87 -6.18 23.93 2.04
CA GLU A 87 -6.44 23.31 0.74
C GLU A 87 -6.07 21.81 0.76
N ALA A 88 -4.95 21.44 1.38
CA ALA A 88 -4.58 20.04 1.53
C ALA A 88 -5.61 19.25 2.36
N ALA A 89 -6.12 19.82 3.45
CA ALA A 89 -7.18 19.20 4.25
C ALA A 89 -8.49 19.05 3.46
N ARG A 90 -8.85 20.03 2.63
CA ARG A 90 -10.01 19.95 1.76
C ARG A 90 -9.89 18.84 0.70
N LEU A 91 -8.69 18.67 0.13
CA LEU A 91 -8.42 17.56 -0.79
C LEU A 91 -8.48 16.20 -0.08
N GLU A 92 -7.95 16.11 1.14
CA GLU A 92 -8.01 14.89 1.95
C GLU A 92 -9.45 14.49 2.29
N ALA A 93 -10.29 15.45 2.69
CA ALA A 93 -11.71 15.21 2.97
C ALA A 93 -12.44 14.62 1.75
N ARG A 94 -12.22 15.21 0.56
CA ARG A 94 -12.79 14.68 -0.69
C ARG A 94 -12.26 13.30 -1.04
N ARG A 95 -10.96 13.04 -0.82
CA ARG A 95 -10.35 11.72 -1.04
C ARG A 95 -11.06 10.68 -0.18
N GLU A 96 -11.35 11.02 1.07
CA GLU A 96 -12.02 10.14 2.00
C GLU A 96 -13.50 9.91 1.61
N GLU A 97 -14.21 10.94 1.13
CA GLU A 97 -15.56 10.76 0.57
C GLU A 97 -15.57 9.76 -0.59
N VAL A 98 -14.62 9.88 -1.52
CA VAL A 98 -14.52 8.95 -2.67
C VAL A 98 -14.14 7.54 -2.20
N ARG A 99 -13.26 7.43 -1.20
CA ARG A 99 -12.91 6.14 -0.60
C ARG A 99 -14.12 5.46 0.05
N GLN A 100 -14.93 6.22 0.80
CA GLN A 100 -16.18 5.72 1.37
C GLN A 100 -17.13 5.28 0.25
N LYS A 101 -17.27 6.08 -0.82
CA LYS A 101 -18.07 5.70 -1.99
C LYS A 101 -17.61 4.40 -2.63
N LEU A 102 -16.29 4.19 -2.75
CA LEU A 102 -15.70 2.97 -3.26
C LEU A 102 -16.02 1.76 -2.37
N GLN A 103 -16.04 1.96 -1.05
CA GLN A 103 -16.39 0.93 -0.09
C GLN A 103 -17.88 0.56 -0.15
N GLU A 104 -18.76 1.56 -0.19
CA GLU A 104 -20.20 1.36 -0.44
C GLU A 104 -20.42 0.61 -1.77
N MET A 105 -19.66 0.96 -2.81
CA MET A 105 -19.72 0.33 -4.11
C MET A 105 -19.23 -1.13 -4.07
N ARG A 106 -18.25 -1.47 -3.21
CA ARG A 106 -17.81 -2.85 -2.93
C ARG A 106 -18.89 -3.70 -2.25
N GLU A 107 -19.72 -3.08 -1.43
CA GLU A 107 -20.79 -3.75 -0.70
C GLU A 107 -22.11 -3.79 -1.52
N ALA A 108 -22.23 -2.94 -2.53
CA ALA A 108 -23.38 -2.89 -3.42
C ALA A 108 -23.57 -4.19 -4.23
N SER A 109 -24.83 -4.51 -4.51
CA SER A 109 -25.19 -5.59 -5.44
C SER A 109 -24.99 -5.16 -6.89
N ASP A 110 -24.83 -6.12 -7.81
CA ASP A 110 -24.60 -5.88 -9.24
C ASP A 110 -25.66 -4.96 -9.88
N ASP A 111 -26.92 -5.09 -9.45
CA ASP A 111 -28.05 -4.28 -9.95
C ASP A 111 -27.91 -2.78 -9.63
N ALA A 112 -27.32 -2.44 -8.49
CA ALA A 112 -27.10 -1.05 -8.04
C ALA A 112 -25.70 -0.53 -8.38
N TRP A 113 -24.83 -1.37 -8.97
CA TRP A 113 -23.43 -1.04 -9.20
C TRP A 113 -23.27 0.15 -10.16
N GLU A 114 -24.03 0.19 -11.25
CA GLU A 114 -23.92 1.27 -12.24
C GLU A 114 -24.37 2.63 -11.68
N ASP A 115 -25.42 2.67 -10.84
CA ASP A 115 -25.87 3.89 -10.16
C ASP A 115 -24.83 4.40 -9.15
N VAL A 116 -24.27 3.50 -8.33
CA VAL A 116 -23.25 3.87 -7.35
C VAL A 116 -21.96 4.32 -8.05
N LYS A 117 -21.58 3.64 -9.14
CA LYS A 117 -20.46 4.03 -10.00
C LYS A 117 -20.64 5.41 -10.58
N ALA A 118 -21.82 5.74 -11.12
CA ALA A 118 -22.10 7.09 -11.63
C ALA A 118 -22.00 8.15 -10.53
N GLY A 119 -22.43 7.84 -9.29
CA GLY A 119 -22.23 8.71 -8.13
C GLY A 119 -20.75 8.88 -7.76
N ALA A 120 -19.99 7.80 -7.78
CA ALA A 120 -18.55 7.80 -7.52
C ALA A 120 -17.77 8.58 -8.59
N GLU A 121 -18.14 8.47 -9.88
CA GLU A 121 -17.53 9.24 -10.97
C GLU A 121 -17.75 10.75 -10.79
N ARG A 122 -18.95 11.19 -10.40
CA ARG A 122 -19.18 12.62 -10.10
C ARG A 122 -18.34 13.12 -8.93
N ALA A 123 -18.21 12.32 -7.88
CA ALA A 123 -17.35 12.64 -6.74
C ALA A 123 -15.87 12.70 -7.18
N TRP A 124 -15.47 11.78 -8.05
CA TRP A 124 -14.14 11.72 -8.66
C TRP A 124 -13.82 12.96 -9.49
N ASP A 125 -14.73 13.37 -10.38
CA ASP A 125 -14.57 14.58 -11.20
C ASP A 125 -14.44 15.83 -10.32
N SER A 126 -15.26 15.94 -9.27
CA SER A 126 -15.19 17.07 -8.33
C SER A 126 -13.87 17.12 -7.57
N LEU A 127 -13.34 15.96 -7.19
CA LEU A 127 -12.02 15.85 -6.56
C LEU A 127 -10.90 16.19 -7.54
N SER A 128 -10.95 15.64 -8.77
CA SER A 128 -9.98 15.93 -9.81
C SER A 128 -9.93 17.41 -10.15
N GLU A 129 -11.08 18.09 -10.26
CA GLU A 129 -11.14 19.54 -10.47
C GLU A 129 -10.53 20.32 -9.30
N SER A 130 -10.84 19.91 -8.07
CA SER A 130 -10.28 20.54 -6.87
C SER A 130 -8.76 20.35 -6.80
N PHE A 131 -8.27 19.18 -7.21
CA PHE A 131 -6.86 18.86 -7.25
C PHE A 131 -6.12 19.67 -8.33
N GLU A 132 -6.67 19.77 -9.54
CA GLU A 132 -6.09 20.59 -10.61
C GLU A 132 -6.04 22.08 -10.21
N LYS A 133 -7.09 22.59 -9.56
CA LYS A 133 -7.11 23.95 -8.99
C LYS A 133 -6.01 24.13 -7.95
N ALA A 134 -5.85 23.19 -7.03
CA ALA A 134 -4.79 23.22 -6.04
C ALA A 134 -3.42 23.17 -6.73
N ARG A 135 -3.17 22.22 -7.62
CA ARG A 135 -1.92 22.07 -8.37
C ARG A 135 -1.54 23.36 -9.12
N SER A 136 -2.50 24.03 -9.74
CA SER A 136 -2.28 25.32 -10.40
C SER A 136 -1.86 26.44 -9.44
N ARG A 137 -2.28 26.39 -8.16
CA ARG A 137 -1.87 27.35 -7.12
C ARG A 137 -0.52 27.04 -6.48
N PHE A 138 0.01 25.84 -6.70
CA PHE A 138 1.30 25.39 -6.20
C PHE A 138 2.40 25.38 -7.28
N LYS A 139 2.05 25.73 -8.53
CA LYS A 139 3.00 26.06 -9.59
C LYS A 139 3.55 27.46 -9.36
#